data_AF-A0A0B6D4C4-F1
#
_entry.id   AF-A0A0B6D4C4-F1
#
_cell.length_a   1.000
_cell.length_b   1.000
_cell.length_c   1.000
_cell.angle_alpha   90.00
_cell.angle_beta   90.00
_cell.angle_gamma   90.00
#
_symmetry.space_group_name_H-M   'P 1'
#
loop_
_entity.id
_entity.type
_entity.pdbx_description
1 polymer ?
#
loop_
_entity_poly.entity_id
_entity_poly.type
_entity_poly.pdbx_seq_one_letter_code
_entity_poly.pdbx_strand_id
1 'polypeptide(L)'
;MKKSGLLLAIASLPSQFGIGDLGKSAYEFVDVLKQANTKIWQVLPLTPLGFGNSPYQSSSSFAGDEIYISLERLADYGLLEESSLKSLNVNSDKVEYELVRNFKDKYLEEAFSNFQSSKDKFEQEYNDFIAQNSWVKNYAIFKAFRKANNNQAWNFWPQEYKNWIKDKTIELNQFQQEIDFQIFLQFIFYKQWFELREYANQHGIEIMGDLPIYLGFDSADVWEHQDVFLLDKDQNPTFVAGVPPDFFSETGQLWGNPLYDWDRLEETDFEFWIERLKGNFKLFDVVRIDHFRAFDTYWKIPADAETAINGEWIEAPGYKFFDTVFEKLPNANIIAEDLGDLRPEVLELRDHYNLKGMKVFPFHFDLKTGSFIEDANIVAYSGTHDNNTLKGWYFDELNRYQRKLLKRYFKANDKNIFRKIIKYLLNCDAEYVILPIQDILELGSEARLNTPGTVGEPNWQWKLVDFDNLISQVNGYKHKL
;
A
#
# COMPACT_ATOMS: atom_id res chain seq x y z
N MET A 1 -3.93 -23.98 -2.90
CA MET A 1 -3.19 -24.60 -1.76
C MET A 1 -3.27 -23.65 -0.60
N LYS A 2 -3.59 -24.11 0.61
CA LYS A 2 -3.77 -23.21 1.75
C LYS A 2 -2.45 -22.54 2.16
N LYS A 3 -2.43 -21.20 2.28
CA LYS A 3 -1.29 -20.40 2.72
C LYS A 3 -1.67 -19.54 3.93
N SER A 4 -0.75 -19.40 4.88
CA SER A 4 -0.84 -18.42 5.96
C SER A 4 0.14 -17.28 5.69
N GLY A 5 -0.20 -16.08 6.17
CA GLY A 5 0.65 -14.91 6.04
C GLY A 5 0.48 -13.92 7.18
N LEU A 6 1.43 -12.99 7.27
CA LEU A 6 1.38 -11.89 8.23
C LEU A 6 1.29 -10.55 7.49
N LEU A 7 0.47 -9.64 8.02
CA LEU A 7 0.38 -8.27 7.57
C LEU A 7 1.26 -7.39 8.47
N LEU A 8 2.29 -6.78 7.86
CA LEU A 8 3.15 -5.79 8.49
C LEU A 8 3.63 -4.80 7.44
N ALA A 9 3.29 -3.52 7.59
CA ALA A 9 3.79 -2.46 6.72
C ALA A 9 5.31 -2.30 6.92
N ILE A 10 6.05 -1.92 5.87
CA ILE A 10 7.49 -1.65 5.98
C ILE A 10 7.76 -0.59 7.05
N ALA A 11 6.96 0.48 7.09
CA ALA A 11 7.06 1.53 8.10
C ALA A 11 7.00 1.02 9.56
N SER A 12 6.30 -0.10 9.77
CA SER A 12 6.06 -0.69 11.09
C SER A 12 7.16 -1.65 11.55
N LEU A 13 8.18 -1.92 10.72
CA LEU A 13 9.36 -2.68 11.15
C LEU A 13 10.15 -1.88 12.22
N PRO A 14 10.75 -2.55 13.21
CA PRO A 14 11.67 -1.87 14.13
C PRO A 14 12.90 -1.43 13.34
N SER A 15 13.39 -0.20 13.52
CA SER A 15 14.58 0.29 12.80
C SER A 15 15.30 1.34 13.64
N GLN A 16 16.60 1.44 13.40
CA GLN A 16 17.50 2.40 14.04
C GLN A 16 17.29 3.84 13.57
N PHE A 17 16.54 4.08 12.48
CA PHE A 17 16.43 5.40 11.84
C PHE A 17 15.00 5.97 11.87
N GLY A 18 14.25 5.65 12.93
CA GLY A 18 12.94 6.24 13.23
C GLY A 18 11.75 5.63 12.50
N ILE A 19 11.96 4.98 11.36
CA ILE A 19 10.95 4.26 10.57
C ILE A 19 11.51 2.92 10.09
N GLY A 20 10.67 1.90 9.97
CA GLY A 20 11.08 0.68 9.27
C GLY A 20 11.46 0.96 7.81
N ASP A 21 12.49 0.28 7.32
CA ASP A 21 13.11 0.49 6.01
C ASP A 21 13.48 -0.84 5.35
N LEU A 22 14.03 -0.79 4.13
CA LEU A 22 14.40 -1.96 3.33
C LEU A 22 15.76 -2.58 3.74
N GLY A 23 16.19 -2.32 4.97
CA GLY A 23 17.46 -2.77 5.54
C GLY A 23 17.32 -3.99 6.43
N LYS A 24 18.26 -4.12 7.37
CA LYS A 24 18.46 -5.29 8.22
C LYS A 24 17.17 -5.86 8.81
N SER A 25 16.32 -5.02 9.38
CA SER A 25 15.08 -5.46 10.03
C SER A 25 14.06 -6.09 9.07
N ALA A 26 14.04 -5.70 7.80
CA ALA A 26 13.19 -6.34 6.79
C ALA A 26 13.64 -7.78 6.51
N TYR A 27 14.96 -8.01 6.41
CA TYR A 27 15.53 -9.35 6.23
C TYR A 27 15.31 -10.21 7.49
N GLU A 28 15.49 -9.64 8.68
CA GLU A 28 15.16 -10.32 9.94
C GLU A 28 13.68 -10.70 10.00
N PHE A 29 12.78 -9.84 9.52
CA PHE A 29 11.36 -10.17 9.45
C PHE A 29 11.07 -11.33 8.49
N VAL A 30 11.75 -11.40 7.33
CA VAL A 30 11.68 -12.57 6.44
C VAL A 30 12.12 -13.85 7.18
N ASP A 31 13.16 -13.77 8.01
CA ASP A 31 13.59 -14.91 8.84
C ASP A 31 12.55 -15.28 9.89
N VAL A 32 11.88 -14.29 10.51
CA VAL A 32 10.75 -14.52 11.43
C VAL A 32 9.62 -15.25 10.71
N LEU A 33 9.25 -14.81 9.51
CA LEU A 33 8.22 -15.46 8.68
C LEU A 33 8.59 -16.91 8.33
N LYS A 34 9.85 -17.16 7.98
CA LYS A 34 10.34 -18.52 7.73
C LYS A 34 10.26 -19.38 8.99
N GLN A 35 10.67 -18.85 10.13
CA GLN A 35 10.57 -19.55 11.43
C GLN A 35 9.11 -19.85 11.81
N ALA A 36 8.20 -18.95 11.45
CA ALA A 36 6.76 -19.09 11.60
C ALA A 36 6.14 -20.15 10.68
N ASN A 37 6.85 -20.57 9.62
CA ASN A 37 6.33 -21.36 8.51
C ASN A 37 5.21 -20.66 7.68
N THR A 38 5.11 -19.34 7.77
CA THR A 38 4.20 -18.55 6.93
C THR A 38 4.74 -18.45 5.50
N LYS A 39 3.85 -18.24 4.54
CA LYS A 39 4.17 -18.17 3.11
C LYS A 39 3.95 -16.79 2.49
N ILE A 40 3.19 -15.91 3.14
CA ILE A 40 2.87 -14.59 2.59
C ILE A 40 3.30 -13.50 3.57
N TRP A 41 4.03 -12.50 3.08
CA TRP A 41 4.17 -11.20 3.72
C TRP A 41 3.27 -10.22 2.99
N GLN A 42 2.20 -9.77 3.63
CA GLN A 42 1.41 -8.66 3.10
C GLN A 42 1.98 -7.32 3.57
N VAL A 43 2.25 -6.44 2.62
CA VAL A 43 2.67 -5.04 2.85
C VAL A 43 1.54 -4.09 2.44
N LEU A 44 1.68 -2.82 2.81
CA LEU A 44 0.87 -1.72 2.30
C LEU A 44 1.55 -1.10 1.05
N PRO A 45 0.90 -0.18 0.32
CA PRO A 45 1.54 0.45 -0.83
C PRO A 45 2.87 1.10 -0.42
N LEU A 46 3.91 0.88 -1.24
CA LEU A 46 5.27 1.41 -1.00
C LEU A 46 5.53 2.73 -1.73
N THR A 47 4.49 3.24 -2.38
CA THR A 47 4.51 4.46 -3.18
C THR A 47 4.67 5.70 -2.30
N PRO A 48 5.18 6.83 -2.82
CA PRO A 48 5.34 8.07 -2.08
C PRO A 48 4.10 8.45 -1.27
N LEU A 49 4.25 8.68 0.02
CA LEU A 49 3.12 8.93 0.92
C LEU A 49 2.44 10.27 0.60
N GLY A 50 1.11 10.26 0.66
CA GLY A 50 0.27 11.43 0.42
C GLY A 50 0.01 12.28 1.65
N PHE A 51 -1.06 13.06 1.58
CA PHE A 51 -1.53 13.87 2.71
C PHE A 51 -1.82 12.97 3.93
N GLY A 52 -1.46 13.44 5.12
CA GLY A 52 -1.58 12.66 6.36
C GLY A 52 -0.69 11.41 6.42
N ASN A 53 0.33 11.30 5.55
CA ASN A 53 1.22 10.14 5.40
C ASN A 53 0.49 8.86 4.94
N SER A 54 -0.65 9.00 4.27
CA SER A 54 -1.39 7.85 3.75
C SER A 54 -0.68 7.22 2.55
N PRO A 55 -0.48 5.89 2.53
CA PRO A 55 0.07 5.19 1.36
C PRO A 55 -0.95 5.09 0.21
N TYR A 56 -2.23 5.41 0.43
CA TYR A 56 -3.31 5.30 -0.57
C TYR A 56 -3.56 6.59 -1.37
N GLN A 57 -2.82 7.67 -1.10
CA GLN A 57 -2.96 8.95 -1.81
C GLN A 57 -1.63 9.37 -2.45
N SER A 58 -1.01 8.44 -3.20
CA SER A 58 0.36 8.65 -3.68
C SER A 58 0.49 9.67 -4.80
N SER A 59 1.68 10.29 -4.86
CA SER A 59 2.13 11.13 -5.98
C SER A 59 2.73 10.33 -7.15
N SER A 60 2.80 8.99 -7.05
CA SER A 60 3.10 8.12 -8.19
C SER A 60 2.59 6.71 -7.96
N SER A 61 2.08 6.05 -9.00
CA SER A 61 1.71 4.63 -8.95
C SER A 61 2.87 3.66 -9.20
N PHE A 62 4.05 4.19 -9.55
CA PHE A 62 5.25 3.42 -9.89
C PHE A 62 6.43 3.68 -8.95
N ALA A 63 6.60 4.93 -8.50
CA ALA A 63 7.73 5.28 -7.64
C ALA A 63 7.63 4.59 -6.28
N GLY A 64 8.78 4.33 -5.66
CA GLY A 64 8.87 4.00 -4.24
C GLY A 64 9.12 5.25 -3.39
N ASP A 65 8.64 5.27 -2.16
CA ASP A 65 8.95 6.35 -1.22
C ASP A 65 10.40 6.25 -0.73
N GLU A 66 11.16 7.32 -0.92
CA GLU A 66 12.54 7.45 -0.48
C GLU A 66 12.71 7.28 1.03
N ILE A 67 11.64 7.46 1.82
CA ILE A 67 11.64 7.26 3.27
C ILE A 67 11.97 5.81 3.64
N TYR A 68 11.75 4.84 2.75
CA TYR A 68 12.05 3.42 3.00
C TYR A 68 13.46 3.01 2.60
N ILE A 69 14.26 3.90 1.98
CA ILE A 69 15.66 3.59 1.63
C ILE A 69 16.48 3.40 2.90
N SER A 70 17.09 2.22 3.07
CA SER A 70 17.93 1.91 4.21
C SER A 70 19.29 2.60 4.10
N LEU A 71 19.66 3.32 5.18
CA LEU A 71 20.97 3.98 5.29
C LEU A 71 22.10 2.98 5.53
N GLU A 72 21.83 1.89 6.25
CA GLU A 72 22.79 0.78 6.43
C GLU A 72 23.14 0.14 5.08
N ARG A 73 22.13 -0.12 4.23
CA ARG A 73 22.38 -0.66 2.88
C ARG A 73 23.15 0.31 1.99
N LEU A 74 22.92 1.62 2.12
CA LEU A 74 23.75 2.62 1.44
C LEU A 74 25.21 2.55 1.88
N ALA A 75 25.47 2.26 3.17
CA ALA A 75 26.83 2.00 3.65
C ALA A 75 27.42 0.70 3.09
N ASP A 76 26.64 -0.39 3.02
CA ASP A 76 27.06 -1.65 2.36
C ASP A 76 27.47 -1.43 0.89
N TYR A 77 26.77 -0.53 0.20
CA TYR A 77 27.08 -0.15 -1.18
C TYR A 77 28.28 0.80 -1.29
N GLY A 78 28.83 1.28 -0.17
CA GLY A 78 29.93 2.25 -0.12
C GLY A 78 29.51 3.66 -0.56
N LEU A 79 28.23 3.99 -0.45
CA LEU A 79 27.70 5.33 -0.71
C LEU A 79 27.62 6.18 0.57
N LEU A 80 27.66 5.55 1.73
CA LEU A 80 27.81 6.19 3.04
C LEU A 80 28.89 5.46 3.84
N GLU A 81 29.42 6.13 4.85
CA GLU A 81 30.31 5.51 5.84
C GLU A 81 29.48 5.03 7.02
N GLU A 82 29.56 3.74 7.39
CA GLU A 82 28.78 3.18 8.51
C GLU A 82 29.00 3.97 9.82
N SER A 83 30.24 4.43 10.05
CA SER A 83 30.61 5.23 11.22
C SER A 83 29.99 6.64 11.27
N SER A 84 29.43 7.14 10.17
CA SER A 84 28.74 8.44 10.11
C SER A 84 27.24 8.34 10.40
N LEU A 85 26.68 7.13 10.38
CA LEU A 85 25.26 6.90 10.61
C LEU A 85 24.92 7.11 12.10
N LYS A 86 23.93 7.95 12.35
CA LYS A 86 23.39 8.18 13.69
C LYS A 86 22.03 7.53 13.80
N SER A 87 21.74 6.95 14.94
CA SER A 87 20.41 6.42 15.21
C SER A 87 19.41 7.54 15.50
N LEU A 88 18.15 7.34 15.11
CA LEU A 88 17.01 8.20 15.41
C LEU A 88 15.87 7.35 15.98
N ASN A 89 15.32 7.72 17.14
CA ASN A 89 14.09 7.13 17.71
C ASN A 89 14.04 5.59 17.72
N VAL A 90 15.15 4.92 18.05
CA VAL A 90 15.28 3.45 18.02
C VAL A 90 14.21 2.75 18.85
N ASN A 91 13.91 3.27 20.04
CA ASN A 91 12.99 2.66 20.99
C ASN A 91 11.56 3.22 20.91
N SER A 92 11.22 3.92 19.82
CA SER A 92 9.88 4.45 19.59
C SER A 92 8.97 3.40 18.98
N ASP A 93 7.73 3.32 19.48
CA ASP A 93 6.62 2.54 18.91
C ASP A 93 5.82 3.35 17.86
N LYS A 94 6.29 4.57 17.55
CA LYS A 94 5.68 5.49 16.60
C LYS A 94 6.67 6.07 15.59
N VAL A 95 6.19 6.26 14.37
CA VAL A 95 6.89 6.96 13.28
C VAL A 95 6.58 8.45 13.32
N GLU A 96 7.62 9.27 13.51
CA GLU A 96 7.56 10.73 13.37
C GLU A 96 8.00 11.13 11.95
N TYR A 97 7.08 11.06 10.99
CA TYR A 97 7.38 11.15 9.55
C TYR A 97 8.20 12.38 9.13
N GLU A 98 7.84 13.59 9.59
CA GLU A 98 8.56 14.81 9.25
C GLU A 98 9.99 14.81 9.80
N LEU A 99 10.17 14.36 11.04
CA LEU A 99 11.48 14.23 11.67
C LEU A 99 12.35 13.22 10.91
N VAL A 100 11.78 12.09 10.51
CA VAL A 100 12.47 11.04 9.75
C VAL A 100 12.89 11.53 8.36
N ARG A 101 12.01 12.21 7.61
CA ARG A 101 12.36 12.78 6.29
C ARG A 101 13.51 13.77 6.41
N ASN A 102 13.37 14.78 7.28
CA ASN A 102 14.41 15.77 7.53
C ASN A 102 15.76 15.15 7.97
N PHE A 103 15.70 14.01 8.67
CA PHE A 103 16.88 13.27 9.08
C PHE A 103 17.51 12.51 7.91
N LYS A 104 16.74 11.71 7.16
CA LYS A 104 17.22 10.84 6.08
C LYS A 104 17.64 11.63 4.84
N ASP A 105 16.97 12.74 4.52
CA ASP A 105 17.26 13.56 3.34
C ASP A 105 18.74 13.99 3.27
N LYS A 106 19.33 14.34 4.42
CA LYS A 106 20.75 14.72 4.51
C LYS A 106 21.68 13.58 4.09
N TYR A 107 21.37 12.36 4.52
CA TYR A 107 22.14 11.18 4.16
C TYR A 107 21.90 10.78 2.70
N LEU A 108 20.69 10.97 2.18
CA LEU A 108 20.38 10.70 0.78
C LEU A 108 21.12 11.67 -0.17
N GLU A 109 21.23 12.95 0.19
CA GLU A 109 22.02 13.94 -0.54
C GLU A 109 23.53 13.62 -0.52
N GLU A 110 24.05 13.17 0.63
CA GLU A 110 25.43 12.71 0.76
C GLU A 110 25.68 11.47 -0.11
N ALA A 111 24.79 10.47 -0.02
CA ALA A 111 24.86 9.25 -0.81
C ALA A 111 24.83 9.53 -2.32
N PHE A 112 24.00 10.49 -2.75
CA PHE A 112 23.96 10.94 -4.14
C PHE A 112 25.27 11.58 -4.59
N SER A 113 25.87 12.43 -3.76
CA SER A 113 27.16 13.07 -4.06
C SER A 113 28.29 12.03 -4.22
N ASN A 114 28.28 11.00 -3.36
CA ASN A 114 29.21 9.88 -3.44
C ASN A 114 28.94 8.98 -4.65
N PHE A 115 27.67 8.76 -5.00
CA PHE A 115 27.26 8.03 -6.20
C PHE A 115 27.76 8.73 -7.47
N GLN A 116 27.63 10.05 -7.56
CA GLN A 116 28.14 10.83 -8.70
C GLN A 116 29.67 10.70 -8.85
N SER A 117 30.39 10.62 -7.73
CA SER A 117 31.85 10.46 -7.71
C SER A 117 32.32 9.03 -7.99
N SER A 118 31.42 8.04 -7.91
CA SER A 118 31.70 6.61 -8.08
C SER A 118 30.83 5.95 -9.14
N LYS A 119 30.32 6.74 -10.10
CA LYS A 119 29.29 6.32 -11.05
C LYS A 119 29.65 5.04 -11.82
N ASP A 120 30.92 4.87 -12.18
CA ASP A 120 31.44 3.69 -12.88
C ASP A 120 31.13 2.37 -12.14
N LYS A 121 31.02 2.39 -10.81
CA LYS A 121 30.69 1.21 -10.00
C LYS A 121 29.27 0.71 -10.24
N PHE A 122 28.33 1.61 -10.54
CA PHE A 122 26.90 1.32 -10.65
C PHE A 122 26.36 1.54 -12.07
N GLU A 123 27.21 1.92 -13.03
CA GLU A 123 26.80 2.40 -14.34
C GLU A 123 25.87 1.43 -15.07
N GLN A 124 26.22 0.13 -15.07
CA GLN A 124 25.41 -0.89 -15.73
C GLN A 124 24.04 -1.05 -15.05
N GLU A 125 24.00 -1.28 -13.74
CA GLU A 125 22.74 -1.46 -12.99
C GLU A 125 21.84 -0.21 -13.09
N TYR A 126 22.43 0.98 -13.04
CA TYR A 126 21.72 2.25 -13.16
C TYR A 126 21.11 2.45 -14.55
N ASN A 127 21.88 2.17 -15.61
CA ASN A 127 21.39 2.27 -16.98
C ASN A 127 20.31 1.22 -17.29
N ASP A 128 20.48 -0.01 -16.77
CA ASP A 128 19.48 -1.07 -16.89
C ASP A 128 18.19 -0.69 -16.17
N PHE A 129 18.28 -0.12 -14.97
CA PHE A 129 17.14 0.39 -14.24
C PHE A 129 16.35 1.43 -15.04
N ILE A 130 17.03 2.43 -15.62
CA ILE A 130 16.38 3.46 -16.44
C ILE A 130 15.73 2.84 -17.68
N ALA A 131 16.43 1.92 -18.36
CA ALA A 131 15.92 1.27 -19.57
C ALA A 131 14.66 0.44 -19.30
N GLN A 132 14.57 -0.18 -18.12
CA GLN A 132 13.42 -1.02 -17.72
C GLN A 132 12.27 -0.22 -17.09
N ASN A 133 12.48 1.05 -16.76
CA ASN A 133 11.55 1.90 -16.02
C ASN A 133 11.43 3.28 -16.67
N SER A 134 10.86 3.34 -17.88
CA SER A 134 10.69 4.59 -18.64
C SER A 134 9.97 5.70 -17.87
N TRP A 135 9.05 5.34 -16.96
CA TRP A 135 8.32 6.26 -16.09
C TRP A 135 9.23 7.11 -15.19
N VAL A 136 10.42 6.61 -14.82
CA VAL A 136 11.27 7.25 -13.80
C VAL A 136 11.73 8.64 -14.21
N LYS A 137 11.95 8.85 -15.51
CA LYS A 137 12.38 10.15 -16.03
C LYS A 137 11.28 11.20 -15.88
N ASN A 138 10.04 10.85 -16.23
CA ASN A 138 8.90 11.76 -16.12
C ASN A 138 8.57 12.04 -14.65
N TYR A 139 8.65 11.01 -13.78
CA TYR A 139 8.52 11.19 -12.34
C TYR A 139 9.59 12.15 -11.77
N ALA A 140 10.86 11.99 -12.16
CA ALA A 140 11.94 12.86 -11.72
C ALA A 140 11.75 14.31 -12.17
N ILE A 141 11.27 14.52 -13.41
CA ILE A 141 10.92 15.85 -13.92
C ILE A 141 9.75 16.46 -13.15
N PHE A 142 8.70 15.67 -12.89
CA PHE A 142 7.56 16.09 -12.07
C PHE A 142 8.01 16.55 -10.68
N LYS A 143 8.89 15.79 -10.02
CA LYS A 143 9.45 16.16 -8.71
C LYS A 143 10.31 17.42 -8.78
N ALA A 144 11.13 17.57 -9.83
CA ALA A 144 11.94 18.77 -10.02
C ALA A 144 11.08 20.02 -10.27
N PHE A 145 10.04 19.91 -11.08
CA PHE A 145 9.08 20.99 -11.33
C PHE A 145 8.28 21.34 -10.09
N ARG A 146 7.87 20.33 -9.31
CA ARG A 146 7.23 20.54 -8.02
C ARG A 146 8.10 21.38 -7.09
N LYS A 147 9.38 21.01 -6.95
CA LYS A 147 10.36 21.77 -6.14
C LYS A 147 10.54 23.20 -6.65
N ALA A 148 10.65 23.38 -7.97
CA ALA A 148 10.78 24.70 -8.61
C ALA A 148 9.55 25.59 -8.41
N ASN A 149 8.37 24.98 -8.21
CA ASN A 149 7.10 25.67 -7.99
C ASN A 149 6.69 25.64 -6.49
N ASN A 150 7.65 25.71 -5.57
CA ASN A 150 7.43 25.81 -4.12
C ASN A 150 6.58 24.66 -3.55
N ASN A 151 6.74 23.46 -4.10
CA ASN A 151 6.03 22.24 -3.72
C ASN A 151 4.49 22.30 -3.86
N GLN A 152 3.97 23.26 -4.62
CA GLN A 152 2.55 23.34 -4.96
C GLN A 152 2.13 22.17 -5.86
N ALA A 153 0.83 21.84 -5.81
CA ALA A 153 0.28 20.84 -6.71
C ALA A 153 0.37 21.29 -8.18
N TRP A 154 0.51 20.33 -9.10
CA TRP A 154 0.81 20.62 -10.51
C TRP A 154 -0.25 21.46 -11.23
N ASN A 155 -1.49 21.45 -10.73
CA ASN A 155 -2.56 22.28 -11.29
C ASN A 155 -2.35 23.78 -11.07
N PHE A 156 -1.56 24.17 -10.08
CA PHE A 156 -1.20 25.55 -9.78
C PHE A 156 0.09 26.03 -10.47
N TRP A 157 0.79 25.15 -11.19
CA TRP A 157 2.02 25.54 -11.89
C TRP A 157 1.72 26.46 -13.09
N PRO A 158 2.68 27.30 -13.50
CA PRO A 158 2.58 28.00 -14.78
C PRO A 158 2.37 27.02 -15.94
N GLN A 159 1.72 27.51 -17.00
CA GLN A 159 1.29 26.66 -18.12
C GLN A 159 2.44 25.90 -18.79
N GLU A 160 3.63 26.50 -18.88
CA GLU A 160 4.81 25.83 -19.45
C GLU A 160 5.23 24.57 -18.65
N TYR A 161 5.06 24.55 -17.32
CA TYR A 161 5.36 23.37 -16.50
C TYR A 161 4.22 22.37 -16.54
N LYS A 162 2.98 22.89 -16.49
CA LYS A 162 1.76 22.09 -16.47
C LYS A 162 1.57 21.27 -17.75
N ASN A 163 1.92 21.83 -18.91
CA ASN A 163 1.80 21.19 -20.23
C ASN A 163 3.12 20.68 -20.79
N TRP A 164 4.21 20.75 -20.02
CA TRP A 164 5.54 20.36 -20.48
C TRP A 164 5.57 18.95 -21.08
N ILE A 165 4.80 18.01 -20.53
CA ILE A 165 4.76 16.63 -21.04
C ILE A 165 4.27 16.55 -22.49
N LYS A 166 3.45 17.51 -22.93
CA LYS A 166 2.91 17.63 -24.28
C LYS A 166 3.80 18.46 -25.19
N ASP A 167 4.25 19.61 -24.71
CA ASP A 167 4.90 20.64 -25.55
C ASP A 167 6.43 20.68 -25.45
N LYS A 168 7.00 20.17 -24.36
CA LYS A 168 8.44 20.15 -24.04
C LYS A 168 9.11 21.52 -24.16
N THR A 169 8.39 22.57 -23.78
CA THR A 169 8.81 23.97 -23.99
C THR A 169 9.92 24.45 -23.05
N ILE A 170 10.10 23.80 -21.90
CA ILE A 170 11.15 24.15 -20.92
C ILE A 170 12.38 23.27 -21.13
N GLU A 171 13.54 23.91 -21.25
CA GLU A 171 14.85 23.25 -21.21
C GLU A 171 15.15 22.66 -19.82
N LEU A 172 15.52 21.39 -19.78
CA LEU A 172 15.70 20.65 -18.52
C LEU A 172 17.07 20.89 -17.84
N ASN A 173 18.03 21.51 -18.52
CA ASN A 173 19.41 21.65 -18.02
C ASN A 173 19.49 22.29 -16.64
N GLN A 174 18.63 23.27 -16.35
CA GLN A 174 18.57 23.95 -15.05
C GLN A 174 18.01 23.06 -13.92
N PHE A 175 17.32 21.98 -14.26
CA PHE A 175 16.72 21.01 -13.33
C PHE A 175 17.52 19.71 -13.25
N GLN A 176 18.59 19.55 -14.05
CA GLN A 176 19.26 18.28 -14.24
C GLN A 176 19.78 17.66 -12.95
N GLN A 177 20.32 18.46 -12.03
CA GLN A 177 20.80 17.97 -10.74
C GLN A 177 19.67 17.36 -9.89
N GLU A 178 18.50 18.00 -9.87
CA GLU A 178 17.34 17.49 -9.15
C GLU A 178 16.76 16.25 -9.84
N ILE A 179 16.69 16.26 -11.17
CA ILE A 179 16.25 15.10 -11.96
C ILE A 179 17.16 13.89 -11.68
N ASP A 180 18.48 14.08 -11.72
CA ASP A 180 19.46 13.02 -11.44
C ASP A 180 19.33 12.50 -10.01
N PHE A 181 19.11 13.40 -9.03
CA PHE A 181 18.89 13.02 -7.64
C PHE A 181 17.64 12.16 -7.49
N GLN A 182 16.51 12.56 -8.10
CA GLN A 182 15.26 11.82 -8.02
C GLN A 182 15.36 10.45 -8.72
N ILE A 183 16.05 10.35 -9.87
CA ILE A 183 16.30 9.05 -10.51
C ILE A 183 17.20 8.17 -9.63
N PHE A 184 18.23 8.73 -8.99
CA PHE A 184 19.09 8.01 -8.05
C PHE A 184 18.29 7.43 -6.88
N LEU A 185 17.38 8.21 -6.28
CA LEU A 185 16.53 7.72 -5.20
C LEU A 185 15.70 6.51 -5.63
N GLN A 186 15.08 6.58 -6.81
CA GLN A 186 14.29 5.47 -7.34
C GLN A 186 15.16 4.26 -7.69
N PHE A 187 16.34 4.46 -8.26
CA PHE A 187 17.30 3.38 -8.51
C PHE A 187 17.66 2.64 -7.21
N ILE A 188 18.03 3.37 -6.16
CA ILE A 188 18.39 2.78 -4.87
C ILE A 188 17.20 2.07 -4.23
N PHE A 189 16.01 2.69 -4.24
CA PHE A 189 14.80 2.07 -3.72
C PHE A 189 14.55 0.71 -4.40
N TYR A 190 14.54 0.69 -5.73
CA TYR A 190 14.28 -0.52 -6.51
C TYR A 190 15.37 -1.58 -6.30
N LYS A 191 16.64 -1.17 -6.23
CA LYS A 191 17.75 -2.07 -5.91
C LYS A 191 17.54 -2.75 -4.55
N GLN A 192 17.28 -1.98 -3.49
CA GLN A 192 17.07 -2.52 -2.15
C GLN A 192 15.81 -3.40 -2.08
N TRP A 193 14.73 -2.99 -2.74
CA TRP A 193 13.48 -3.75 -2.78
C TRP A 193 13.64 -5.09 -3.48
N PHE A 194 14.30 -5.12 -4.65
CA PHE A 194 14.50 -6.36 -5.40
C PHE A 194 15.43 -7.34 -4.68
N GLU A 195 16.47 -6.86 -4.01
CA GLU A 195 17.33 -7.71 -3.17
C GLU A 195 16.53 -8.31 -1.98
N LEU A 196 15.65 -7.53 -1.34
CA LEU A 196 14.78 -8.02 -0.26
C LEU A 196 13.75 -9.03 -0.77
N ARG A 197 13.11 -8.74 -1.90
CA ARG A 197 12.12 -9.64 -2.53
C ARG A 197 12.78 -10.96 -2.93
N GLU A 198 13.94 -10.90 -3.56
CA GLU A 198 14.70 -12.11 -3.92
C GLU A 198 14.99 -12.94 -2.66
N TYR A 199 15.46 -12.30 -1.59
CA TYR A 199 15.70 -12.98 -0.31
C TYR A 199 14.43 -13.65 0.23
N ALA A 200 13.28 -12.94 0.24
CA ALA A 200 11.99 -13.49 0.66
C ALA A 200 11.57 -14.71 -0.19
N ASN A 201 11.65 -14.59 -1.52
CA ASN A 201 11.27 -15.65 -2.44
C ASN A 201 12.19 -16.88 -2.32
N GLN A 202 13.50 -16.70 -2.16
CA GLN A 202 14.44 -17.80 -1.87
C GLN A 202 14.10 -18.54 -0.57
N HIS A 203 13.43 -17.86 0.37
CA HIS A 203 12.96 -18.41 1.64
C HIS A 203 11.53 -18.96 1.56
N GLY A 204 10.93 -19.00 0.36
CA GLY A 204 9.58 -19.51 0.11
C GLY A 204 8.48 -18.59 0.64
N ILE A 205 8.77 -17.30 0.74
CA ILE A 205 7.84 -16.24 1.15
C ILE A 205 7.51 -15.39 -0.06
N GLU A 206 6.23 -15.34 -0.40
CA GLU A 206 5.66 -14.43 -1.39
C GLU A 206 5.34 -13.09 -0.74
N ILE A 207 5.60 -12.00 -1.45
CA ILE A 207 5.20 -10.66 -1.02
C ILE A 207 3.88 -10.30 -1.71
N MET A 208 2.86 -10.05 -0.90
CA MET A 208 1.57 -9.53 -1.33
C MET A 208 1.57 -8.01 -1.18
N GLY A 209 1.57 -7.31 -2.32
CA GLY A 209 1.42 -5.87 -2.39
C GLY A 209 -0.03 -5.43 -2.42
N ASP A 210 -0.21 -4.13 -2.54
CA ASP A 210 -1.49 -3.46 -2.45
C ASP A 210 -1.53 -2.28 -3.40
N LEU A 211 -2.55 -2.27 -4.27
CA LEU A 211 -2.71 -1.32 -5.35
C LEU A 211 -4.00 -0.51 -5.12
N PRO A 212 -3.89 0.76 -4.68
CA PRO A 212 -5.01 1.68 -4.64
C PRO A 212 -5.66 1.81 -6.02
N ILE A 213 -6.99 1.71 -6.08
CA ILE A 213 -7.65 1.90 -7.38
C ILE A 213 -7.45 3.31 -7.90
N TYR A 214 -7.62 4.31 -7.05
CA TYR A 214 -7.45 5.72 -7.40
C TYR A 214 -6.07 6.25 -7.01
N LEU A 215 -5.67 7.33 -7.68
CA LEU A 215 -4.37 7.97 -7.52
C LEU A 215 -4.52 9.33 -6.85
N GLY A 216 -3.46 9.85 -6.25
CA GLY A 216 -3.48 11.24 -5.78
C GLY A 216 -3.63 12.18 -6.98
N PHE A 217 -4.44 13.23 -6.85
CA PHE A 217 -4.55 14.24 -7.91
C PHE A 217 -3.20 14.89 -8.21
N ASP A 218 -2.47 15.26 -7.16
CA ASP A 218 -1.12 15.81 -7.26
C ASP A 218 -0.06 14.71 -7.43
N SER A 219 -0.14 14.02 -8.58
CA SER A 219 0.74 12.90 -8.93
C SER A 219 1.35 13.07 -10.33
N ALA A 220 2.48 12.40 -10.52
CA ALA A 220 3.10 12.27 -11.84
C ALA A 220 2.16 11.54 -12.81
N ASP A 221 1.37 10.55 -12.35
CA ASP A 221 0.44 9.81 -13.20
C ASP A 221 -0.64 10.70 -13.80
N VAL A 222 -1.28 11.55 -12.99
CA VAL A 222 -2.35 12.45 -13.47
C VAL A 222 -1.76 13.58 -14.30
N TRP A 223 -0.59 14.11 -13.92
CA TRP A 223 0.10 15.14 -14.68
C TRP A 223 0.54 14.64 -16.07
N GLU A 224 1.01 13.40 -16.18
CA GLU A 224 1.46 12.79 -17.43
C GLU A 224 0.30 12.34 -18.32
N HIS A 225 -0.72 11.70 -17.73
CA HIS A 225 -1.83 11.08 -18.44
C HIS A 225 -3.15 11.85 -18.27
N GLN A 226 -3.11 13.17 -18.43
CA GLN A 226 -4.26 14.03 -18.15
C GLN A 226 -5.54 13.66 -18.93
N ASP A 227 -5.42 12.99 -20.08
CA ASP A 227 -6.56 12.58 -20.89
C ASP A 227 -7.31 11.37 -20.32
N VAL A 228 -6.69 10.52 -19.49
CA VAL A 228 -7.34 9.33 -18.91
C VAL A 228 -8.12 9.63 -17.62
N PHE A 229 -8.20 10.90 -17.22
CA PHE A 229 -8.91 11.36 -16.03
C PHE A 229 -9.97 12.40 -16.38
N LEU A 230 -11.05 12.47 -15.59
CA LEU A 230 -12.15 13.43 -15.77
C LEU A 230 -11.74 14.84 -15.29
N LEU A 231 -10.96 15.53 -16.11
CA LEU A 231 -10.47 16.88 -15.85
C LEU A 231 -11.20 17.94 -16.70
N ASP A 232 -11.34 19.15 -16.15
CA ASP A 232 -11.86 20.30 -16.89
C ASP A 232 -10.79 20.91 -17.82
N LYS A 233 -11.17 21.97 -18.56
CA LYS A 233 -10.26 22.69 -19.47
C LYS A 233 -9.06 23.34 -18.76
N ASP A 234 -9.21 23.61 -17.46
CA ASP A 234 -8.17 24.18 -16.60
C ASP A 234 -7.42 23.05 -15.87
N GLN A 235 -7.66 21.80 -16.24
CA GLN A 235 -7.05 20.56 -15.76
C GLN A 235 -7.25 20.33 -14.25
N ASN A 236 -8.40 20.74 -13.72
CA ASN A 236 -8.85 20.38 -12.37
C ASN A 236 -9.86 19.23 -12.43
N PRO A 237 -10.02 18.41 -11.38
CA PRO A 237 -11.02 17.36 -11.35
C PRO A 237 -12.42 17.95 -11.51
N THR A 238 -13.22 17.40 -12.42
CA THR A 238 -14.66 17.71 -12.52
C THR A 238 -15.46 16.92 -11.50
N PHE A 239 -14.99 15.70 -11.22
CA PHE A 239 -15.55 14.79 -10.25
C PHE A 239 -14.43 14.11 -9.46
N VAL A 240 -14.76 13.71 -8.23
CA VAL A 240 -13.85 13.05 -7.30
C VAL A 240 -14.44 11.76 -6.76
N ALA A 241 -13.54 10.89 -6.33
CA ALA A 241 -13.87 9.61 -5.72
C ALA A 241 -14.33 9.77 -4.26
N GLY A 242 -15.12 8.78 -3.84
CA GLY A 242 -15.56 8.60 -2.47
C GLY A 242 -16.45 7.38 -2.35
N VAL A 243 -17.15 7.29 -1.23
CA VAL A 243 -18.24 6.32 -1.01
C VAL A 243 -19.45 7.02 -0.42
N PRO A 244 -20.67 6.57 -0.75
CA PRO A 244 -21.89 7.16 -0.21
C PRO A 244 -21.98 7.00 1.32
N PRO A 245 -22.91 7.70 1.97
CA PRO A 245 -23.29 7.40 3.34
C PRO A 245 -23.61 5.93 3.57
N ASP A 246 -23.13 5.39 4.67
CA ASP A 246 -23.37 4.02 5.10
C ASP A 246 -23.62 3.96 6.62
N PHE A 247 -23.71 2.75 7.18
CA PHE A 247 -23.92 2.56 8.62
C PHE A 247 -22.75 3.08 9.48
N PHE A 248 -21.56 3.26 8.89
CA PHE A 248 -20.36 3.73 9.58
C PHE A 248 -20.14 5.24 9.42
N SER A 249 -20.64 5.87 8.35
CA SER A 249 -20.53 7.30 8.08
C SER A 249 -21.85 7.90 7.58
N GLU A 250 -22.42 8.82 8.36
CA GLU A 250 -23.65 9.55 8.00
C GLU A 250 -23.51 10.43 6.75
N THR A 251 -22.29 10.85 6.42
CA THR A 251 -22.00 11.74 5.28
C THR A 251 -21.20 11.07 4.16
N GLY A 252 -20.97 9.77 4.28
CA GLY A 252 -20.08 9.01 3.41
C GLY A 252 -18.61 9.39 3.61
N GLN A 253 -17.76 9.11 2.63
CA GLN A 253 -16.36 9.51 2.67
C GLN A 253 -15.99 10.20 1.36
N LEU A 254 -15.52 11.45 1.45
CA LEU A 254 -15.01 12.22 0.33
C LEU A 254 -13.49 12.04 0.27
N TRP A 255 -13.00 11.25 -0.67
CA TRP A 255 -11.56 10.95 -0.75
C TRP A 255 -10.79 11.99 -1.57
N GLY A 256 -11.45 12.60 -2.56
CA GLY A 256 -10.88 13.70 -3.34
C GLY A 256 -9.94 13.27 -4.48
N ASN A 257 -9.76 11.96 -4.70
CA ASN A 257 -9.00 11.47 -5.86
C ASN A 257 -9.74 11.80 -7.18
N PRO A 258 -9.04 12.10 -8.28
CA PRO A 258 -9.68 12.23 -9.58
C PRO A 258 -10.22 10.88 -10.04
N LEU A 259 -11.34 10.92 -10.77
CA LEU A 259 -11.93 9.73 -11.38
C LEU A 259 -11.36 9.49 -12.78
N TYR A 260 -11.31 8.21 -13.18
CA TYR A 260 -10.94 7.81 -14.52
C TYR A 260 -11.99 8.21 -15.55
N ASP A 261 -11.51 8.58 -16.72
CA ASP A 261 -12.31 8.55 -17.95
C ASP A 261 -12.27 7.11 -18.50
N TRP A 262 -13.24 6.30 -18.09
CA TRP A 262 -13.30 4.89 -18.47
C TRP A 262 -13.51 4.67 -19.98
N ASP A 263 -14.19 5.60 -20.65
CA ASP A 263 -14.37 5.55 -22.11
C ASP A 263 -13.00 5.74 -22.79
N ARG A 264 -12.23 6.74 -22.34
CA ARG A 264 -10.88 6.97 -22.83
C ARG A 264 -9.92 5.81 -22.54
N LEU A 265 -10.02 5.20 -21.36
CA LEU A 265 -9.25 4.01 -21.02
C LEU A 265 -9.61 2.85 -21.96
N GLU A 266 -10.90 2.64 -22.25
CA GLU A 266 -11.32 1.59 -23.18
C GLU A 266 -10.81 1.84 -24.61
N GLU A 267 -10.87 3.08 -25.11
CA GLU A 267 -10.32 3.47 -26.43
C GLU A 267 -8.83 3.16 -26.61
N THR A 268 -8.10 3.07 -25.50
CA THR A 268 -6.65 2.83 -25.46
C THR A 268 -6.31 1.42 -24.98
N ASP A 269 -7.26 0.48 -25.05
CA ASP A 269 -7.10 -0.91 -24.58
C ASP A 269 -6.54 -0.99 -23.15
N PHE A 270 -7.03 -0.08 -22.31
CA PHE A 270 -6.69 0.10 -20.90
C PHE A 270 -5.17 0.21 -20.63
N GLU A 271 -4.39 0.70 -21.60
CA GLU A 271 -2.92 0.64 -21.56
C GLU A 271 -2.33 1.24 -20.29
N PHE A 272 -2.87 2.38 -19.83
CA PHE A 272 -2.48 3.01 -18.57
C PHE A 272 -2.54 2.03 -17.38
N TRP A 273 -3.66 1.32 -17.22
CA TRP A 273 -3.84 0.35 -16.15
C TRP A 273 -2.99 -0.90 -16.33
N ILE A 274 -2.80 -1.35 -17.56
CA ILE A 274 -1.96 -2.51 -17.86
C ILE A 274 -0.52 -2.23 -17.46
N GLU A 275 0.01 -1.05 -17.76
CA GLU A 275 1.35 -0.64 -17.32
C GLU A 275 1.44 -0.54 -15.80
N ARG A 276 0.42 0.00 -15.12
CA ARG A 276 0.35 0.02 -13.64
C ARG A 276 0.43 -1.39 -13.05
N LEU A 277 -0.33 -2.34 -13.60
CA LEU A 277 -0.31 -3.73 -13.14
C LEU A 277 1.04 -4.41 -13.43
N LYS A 278 1.61 -4.21 -14.63
CA LYS A 278 2.97 -4.70 -14.96
C LYS A 278 4.00 -4.18 -13.97
N GLY A 279 3.96 -2.89 -13.64
CA GLY A 279 4.83 -2.27 -12.64
C GLY A 279 4.68 -2.94 -11.27
N ASN A 280 3.45 -3.14 -10.81
CA ASN A 280 3.18 -3.79 -9.52
C ASN A 280 3.62 -5.25 -9.48
N PHE A 281 3.44 -6.04 -10.55
CA PHE A 281 3.93 -7.42 -10.62
C PHE A 281 5.47 -7.54 -10.74
N LYS A 282 6.19 -6.45 -11.06
CA LYS A 282 7.65 -6.40 -10.85
C LYS A 282 7.99 -6.32 -9.36
N LEU A 283 7.16 -5.65 -8.57
CA LEU A 283 7.40 -5.42 -7.13
C LEU A 283 6.86 -6.55 -6.25
N PHE A 284 5.77 -7.20 -6.65
CA PHE A 284 5.03 -8.12 -5.79
C PHE A 284 4.67 -9.42 -6.50
N ASP A 285 4.55 -10.50 -5.72
CA ASP A 285 4.15 -11.83 -6.21
C ASP A 285 2.62 -11.95 -6.31
N VAL A 286 1.91 -11.18 -5.47
CA VAL A 286 0.46 -11.09 -5.40
C VAL A 286 0.07 -9.63 -5.26
N VAL A 287 -0.97 -9.18 -5.95
CA VAL A 287 -1.45 -7.79 -5.87
C VAL A 287 -2.88 -7.77 -5.36
N ARG A 288 -3.11 -7.19 -4.18
CA ARG A 288 -4.45 -6.77 -3.77
C ARG A 288 -4.82 -5.53 -4.57
N ILE A 289 -6.00 -5.50 -5.18
CA ILE A 289 -6.55 -4.26 -5.71
C ILE A 289 -7.58 -3.75 -4.72
N ASP A 290 -7.28 -2.58 -4.17
CA ASP A 290 -8.13 -1.86 -3.22
C ASP A 290 -9.41 -1.38 -3.89
N HIS A 291 -10.52 -1.38 -3.17
CA HIS A 291 -11.82 -0.92 -3.65
C HIS A 291 -12.23 -1.53 -5.00
N PHE A 292 -12.07 -2.86 -5.13
CA PHE A 292 -12.33 -3.61 -6.36
C PHE A 292 -13.71 -3.33 -6.97
N ARG A 293 -14.70 -3.05 -6.11
CA ARG A 293 -16.06 -2.73 -6.54
C ARG A 293 -16.15 -1.61 -7.59
N ALA A 294 -15.16 -0.71 -7.64
CA ALA A 294 -15.09 0.38 -8.61
C ALA A 294 -14.81 -0.05 -10.06
N PHE A 295 -14.46 -1.32 -10.31
CA PHE A 295 -14.45 -1.88 -11.68
C PHE A 295 -15.85 -2.30 -12.16
N ASP A 296 -16.81 -2.49 -11.26
CA ASP A 296 -18.22 -2.74 -11.62
C ASP A 296 -19.01 -1.43 -11.65
N THR A 297 -19.01 -0.71 -10.53
CA THR A 297 -19.70 0.58 -10.39
C THR A 297 -18.86 1.49 -9.53
N TYR A 298 -18.85 2.80 -9.65
CA TYR A 298 -18.11 3.70 -8.74
C TYR A 298 -18.95 4.91 -8.35
N TRP A 299 -18.67 5.47 -7.16
CA TRP A 299 -19.39 6.62 -6.65
C TRP A 299 -18.73 7.90 -7.15
N LYS A 300 -19.48 8.65 -7.96
CA LYS A 300 -19.01 9.85 -8.64
C LYS A 300 -19.57 11.09 -7.94
N ILE A 301 -18.69 11.89 -7.34
CA ILE A 301 -19.07 13.07 -6.57
C ILE A 301 -18.60 14.33 -7.32
N PRO A 302 -19.42 15.39 -7.47
CA PRO A 302 -18.96 16.68 -7.98
C PRO A 302 -17.77 17.22 -7.18
N ALA A 303 -16.73 17.72 -7.85
CA ALA A 303 -15.48 18.11 -7.19
C ALA A 303 -15.62 19.30 -6.22
N ASP A 304 -16.68 20.11 -6.35
CA ASP A 304 -17.01 21.23 -5.47
C ASP A 304 -17.85 20.84 -4.25
N ALA A 305 -18.22 19.55 -4.11
CA ALA A 305 -19.00 19.07 -2.99
C ALA A 305 -18.19 19.04 -1.69
N GLU A 306 -18.82 19.45 -0.58
CA GLU A 306 -18.21 19.38 0.77
C GLU A 306 -18.31 17.98 1.39
N THR A 307 -19.20 17.12 0.88
CA THR A 307 -19.46 15.77 1.41
C THR A 307 -19.74 14.78 0.27
N ALA A 308 -19.73 13.48 0.57
CA ALA A 308 -20.00 12.43 -0.40
C ALA A 308 -21.49 12.11 -0.60
N ILE A 309 -22.40 12.84 0.06
CA ILE A 309 -23.85 12.58 0.01
C ILE A 309 -24.39 12.73 -1.41
N ASN A 310 -23.98 13.78 -2.12
CA ASN A 310 -24.53 14.17 -3.41
C ASN A 310 -23.75 13.58 -4.59
N GLY A 311 -23.40 12.29 -4.51
CA GLY A 311 -22.82 11.55 -5.62
C GLY A 311 -23.85 10.68 -6.35
N GLU A 312 -23.38 9.96 -7.36
CA GLU A 312 -24.17 8.97 -8.10
C GLU A 312 -23.34 7.73 -8.42
N TRP A 313 -23.99 6.57 -8.51
CA TRP A 313 -23.36 5.33 -8.96
C TRP A 313 -23.26 5.31 -10.48
N ILE A 314 -22.04 5.11 -11.00
CA ILE A 314 -21.75 4.98 -12.43
C ILE A 314 -21.18 3.59 -12.70
N GLU A 315 -21.59 2.94 -13.78
CA GLU A 315 -21.03 1.65 -14.18
C GLU A 315 -19.67 1.82 -14.87
N ALA A 316 -18.72 0.94 -14.53
CA ALA A 316 -17.41 0.85 -15.17
C ALA A 316 -17.36 -0.38 -16.09
N PRO A 317 -16.48 -0.39 -17.12
CA PRO A 317 -16.38 -1.49 -18.08
C PRO A 317 -15.58 -2.68 -17.53
N GLY A 318 -15.94 -3.18 -16.34
CA GLY A 318 -15.17 -4.17 -15.58
C GLY A 318 -14.82 -5.45 -16.35
N TYR A 319 -15.78 -6.02 -17.09
CA TYR A 319 -15.53 -7.22 -17.90
C TYR A 319 -14.51 -6.95 -19.01
N LYS A 320 -14.68 -5.87 -19.80
CA LYS A 320 -13.71 -5.52 -20.86
C LYS A 320 -12.33 -5.22 -20.29
N PHE A 321 -12.28 -4.58 -19.13
CA PHE A 321 -11.05 -4.32 -18.41
C PHE A 321 -10.33 -5.62 -18.04
N PHE A 322 -11.00 -6.53 -17.33
CA PHE A 322 -10.38 -7.76 -16.87
C PHE A 322 -10.10 -8.77 -18.00
N ASP A 323 -10.91 -8.80 -19.05
CA ASP A 323 -10.59 -9.52 -20.29
C ASP A 323 -9.22 -9.08 -20.84
N THR A 324 -9.00 -7.76 -20.93
CA THR A 324 -7.73 -7.18 -21.38
C THR A 324 -6.58 -7.49 -20.42
N VAL A 325 -6.83 -7.42 -19.10
CA VAL A 325 -5.83 -7.78 -18.07
C VAL A 325 -5.39 -9.23 -18.25
N PHE A 326 -6.30 -10.19 -18.37
CA PHE A 326 -5.94 -11.60 -18.47
C PHE A 326 -5.43 -12.00 -19.86
N GLU A 327 -5.75 -11.24 -20.90
CA GLU A 327 -5.10 -11.38 -22.21
C GLU A 327 -3.63 -10.94 -22.14
N LYS A 328 -3.35 -9.75 -21.61
CA LYS A 328 -2.00 -9.17 -21.57
C LYS A 328 -1.13 -9.71 -20.43
N LEU A 329 -1.75 -10.17 -19.33
CA LEU A 329 -1.12 -10.65 -18.09
C LEU A 329 -1.79 -11.96 -17.62
N PRO A 330 -1.65 -13.07 -18.38
CA PRO A 330 -2.38 -14.32 -18.11
C PRO A 330 -2.06 -14.98 -16.76
N ASN A 331 -0.95 -14.61 -16.13
CA ASN A 331 -0.53 -15.11 -14.82
C ASN A 331 -0.77 -14.10 -13.68
N ALA A 332 -1.55 -13.04 -13.92
CA ALA A 332 -1.84 -12.02 -12.91
C ALA A 332 -2.51 -12.67 -11.68
N ASN A 333 -1.85 -12.57 -10.53
CA ASN A 333 -2.35 -13.08 -9.26
C ASN A 333 -2.96 -11.94 -8.45
N ILE A 334 -4.26 -11.74 -8.66
CA ILE A 334 -5.01 -10.60 -8.12
C ILE A 334 -5.92 -11.06 -6.98
N ILE A 335 -5.93 -10.29 -5.90
CA ILE A 335 -6.91 -10.37 -4.81
C ILE A 335 -7.83 -9.16 -4.91
N ALA A 336 -9.14 -9.39 -4.90
CA ALA A 336 -10.14 -8.33 -4.90
C ALA A 336 -10.44 -7.90 -3.46
N GLU A 337 -10.20 -6.62 -3.15
CA GLU A 337 -10.77 -6.01 -1.95
C GLU A 337 -12.25 -5.71 -2.21
N ASP A 338 -13.11 -6.60 -1.72
CA ASP A 338 -14.56 -6.63 -1.93
C ASP A 338 -15.32 -6.52 -0.60
N LEU A 339 -14.86 -5.64 0.29
CA LEU A 339 -15.56 -5.33 1.54
C LEU A 339 -16.58 -4.22 1.34
N GLY A 340 -17.43 -4.03 2.35
CA GLY A 340 -18.49 -3.02 2.35
C GLY A 340 -19.82 -3.54 1.83
N ASP A 341 -20.75 -2.62 1.59
CA ASP A 341 -22.06 -2.94 1.01
C ASP A 341 -21.92 -3.04 -0.52
N LEU A 342 -22.11 -4.25 -1.05
CA LEU A 342 -21.84 -4.57 -2.44
C LEU A 342 -23.11 -4.98 -3.18
N ARG A 343 -23.22 -4.46 -4.40
CA ARG A 343 -24.14 -4.96 -5.40
C ARG A 343 -23.75 -6.40 -5.80
N PRO A 344 -24.70 -7.34 -6.02
CA PRO A 344 -24.39 -8.71 -6.42
C PRO A 344 -23.46 -8.82 -7.64
N GLU A 345 -23.60 -7.92 -8.61
CA GLU A 345 -22.83 -7.87 -9.85
C GLU A 345 -21.33 -7.63 -9.61
N VAL A 346 -20.94 -7.00 -8.49
CA VAL A 346 -19.53 -6.91 -8.07
C VAL A 346 -18.97 -8.31 -7.77
N LEU A 347 -19.76 -9.15 -7.10
CA LEU A 347 -19.37 -10.52 -6.77
C LEU A 347 -19.38 -11.39 -8.02
N GLU A 348 -20.35 -11.20 -8.92
CA GLU A 348 -20.38 -11.88 -10.22
C GLU A 348 -19.13 -11.56 -11.05
N LEU A 349 -18.71 -10.29 -11.11
CA LEU A 349 -17.49 -9.86 -11.79
C LEU A 349 -16.25 -10.54 -11.19
N ARG A 350 -16.11 -10.51 -9.85
CA ARG A 350 -15.02 -11.16 -9.13
C ARG A 350 -14.96 -12.66 -9.44
N ASP A 351 -16.11 -13.33 -9.36
CA ASP A 351 -16.21 -14.79 -9.51
C ASP A 351 -16.01 -15.24 -10.96
N HIS A 352 -16.44 -14.42 -11.93
CA HIS A 352 -16.21 -14.66 -13.36
C HIS A 352 -14.72 -14.85 -13.68
N TYR A 353 -13.86 -14.02 -13.09
CA TYR A 353 -12.40 -14.10 -13.25
C TYR A 353 -11.72 -14.94 -12.16
N ASN A 354 -12.49 -15.65 -11.33
CA ASN A 354 -12.00 -16.49 -10.23
C ASN A 354 -11.06 -15.75 -9.25
N LEU A 355 -11.29 -14.45 -9.07
CA LEU A 355 -10.50 -13.63 -8.16
C LEU A 355 -10.83 -13.98 -6.71
N LYS A 356 -9.82 -13.99 -5.85
CA LYS A 356 -10.04 -14.19 -4.40
C LYS A 356 -10.66 -12.95 -3.80
N GLY A 357 -11.82 -13.11 -3.18
CA GLY A 357 -12.41 -12.08 -2.32
C GLY A 357 -11.79 -12.06 -0.92
N MET A 358 -12.30 -11.19 -0.06
CA MET A 358 -11.83 -10.99 1.30
C MET A 358 -12.94 -11.21 2.33
N LYS A 359 -12.57 -11.81 3.47
CA LYS A 359 -13.44 -11.90 4.65
C LYS A 359 -12.68 -11.50 5.89
N VAL A 360 -13.20 -10.48 6.57
CA VAL A 360 -12.62 -9.95 7.81
C VAL A 360 -13.44 -10.41 9.01
N PHE A 361 -12.80 -11.07 9.97
CA PHE A 361 -13.45 -11.74 11.10
C PHE A 361 -14.41 -10.85 11.90
N PRO A 362 -14.02 -9.64 12.37
CA PRO A 362 -14.92 -8.69 13.01
C PRO A 362 -16.25 -8.42 12.30
N PHE A 363 -16.27 -8.47 10.97
CA PHE A 363 -17.43 -8.11 10.15
C PHE A 363 -18.25 -9.32 9.70
N HIS A 364 -17.58 -10.43 9.39
CA HIS A 364 -18.21 -11.55 8.71
C HIS A 364 -18.45 -12.77 9.61
N PHE A 365 -17.91 -12.79 10.84
CA PHE A 365 -18.24 -13.87 11.77
C PHE A 365 -19.66 -13.70 12.32
N ASP A 366 -20.57 -14.61 11.96
CA ASP A 366 -21.93 -14.57 12.48
C ASP A 366 -21.95 -15.09 13.92
N LEU A 367 -22.15 -14.19 14.89
CA LEU A 367 -22.23 -14.52 16.31
C LEU A 367 -23.43 -15.41 16.68
N LYS A 368 -24.48 -15.47 15.85
CA LYS A 368 -25.70 -16.25 16.11
C LYS A 368 -25.52 -17.71 15.66
N THR A 369 -25.01 -17.91 14.46
CA THR A 369 -24.84 -19.25 13.86
C THR A 369 -23.45 -19.82 14.12
N GLY A 370 -22.44 -18.95 14.28
CA GLY A 370 -21.05 -19.33 14.43
C GLY A 370 -20.37 -19.72 13.11
N SER A 371 -20.84 -19.19 11.98
CA SER A 371 -20.23 -19.34 10.66
C SER A 371 -19.34 -18.15 10.32
N PHE A 372 -18.41 -18.33 9.37
CA PHE A 372 -17.50 -17.27 8.90
C PHE A 372 -17.20 -17.38 7.42
N ILE A 373 -16.64 -18.52 6.99
CA ILE A 373 -16.29 -18.80 5.60
C ILE A 373 -17.21 -19.89 5.06
N GLU A 374 -17.71 -19.66 3.84
CA GLU A 374 -18.55 -20.61 3.09
C GLU A 374 -17.88 -21.03 1.76
N ASP A 375 -16.81 -20.35 1.34
CA ASP A 375 -16.06 -20.59 0.11
C ASP A 375 -14.55 -20.59 0.37
N ALA A 376 -13.83 -21.53 -0.25
CA ALA A 376 -12.39 -21.63 -0.14
C ALA A 376 -11.64 -20.55 -0.95
N ASN A 377 -12.21 -19.98 -2.02
CA ASN A 377 -11.53 -18.98 -2.87
C ASN A 377 -11.53 -17.56 -2.26
N ILE A 378 -11.07 -17.45 -1.01
CA ILE A 378 -11.11 -16.23 -0.21
C ILE A 378 -9.78 -16.04 0.54
N VAL A 379 -9.48 -14.79 0.86
CA VAL A 379 -8.49 -14.39 1.86
C VAL A 379 -9.18 -14.02 3.17
N ALA A 380 -8.96 -14.82 4.20
CA ALA A 380 -9.49 -14.59 5.54
C ALA A 380 -8.52 -13.72 6.37
N TYR A 381 -9.06 -12.71 7.04
CA TYR A 381 -8.32 -11.79 7.90
C TYR A 381 -8.86 -11.83 9.33
N SER A 382 -7.98 -11.73 10.34
CA SER A 382 -8.42 -11.35 11.70
C SER A 382 -8.77 -9.86 11.78
N GLY A 383 -8.12 -9.05 10.95
CA GLY A 383 -8.32 -7.63 10.74
C GLY A 383 -7.46 -7.17 9.56
N THR A 384 -7.76 -6.00 9.01
CA THR A 384 -6.90 -5.30 8.04
C THR A 384 -6.20 -4.12 8.73
N HIS A 385 -5.50 -3.27 7.97
CA HIS A 385 -4.89 -2.05 8.48
C HIS A 385 -5.92 -0.97 8.88
N ASP A 386 -7.13 -1.01 8.31
CA ASP A 386 -8.24 -0.08 8.61
C ASP A 386 -9.06 -0.49 9.83
N ASN A 387 -8.92 -1.74 10.26
CA ASN A 387 -9.60 -2.24 11.44
C ASN A 387 -8.85 -1.87 12.71
N ASN A 388 -9.61 -1.80 13.80
CA ASN A 388 -9.01 -1.90 15.11
C ASN A 388 -8.35 -3.29 15.26
N THR A 389 -7.39 -3.41 16.19
CA THR A 389 -6.81 -4.71 16.53
C THR A 389 -7.90 -5.65 17.05
N LEU A 390 -7.71 -6.96 16.95
CA LEU A 390 -8.68 -7.94 17.43
C LEU A 390 -9.01 -7.75 18.93
N LYS A 391 -8.03 -7.29 19.71
CA LYS A 391 -8.21 -6.96 21.13
C LYS A 391 -8.95 -5.65 21.33
N GLY A 392 -8.61 -4.60 20.58
CA GLY A 392 -9.33 -3.34 20.58
C GLY A 392 -10.80 -3.55 20.20
N TRP A 393 -11.07 -4.20 19.07
CA TRP A 393 -12.42 -4.61 18.66
C TRP A 393 -13.17 -5.35 19.77
N TYR A 394 -12.55 -6.37 20.38
CA TYR A 394 -13.22 -7.17 21.41
C TYR A 394 -13.56 -6.39 22.69
N PHE A 395 -12.66 -5.55 23.18
CA PHE A 395 -12.86 -4.83 24.45
C PHE A 395 -13.60 -3.51 24.27
N ASP A 396 -13.31 -2.78 23.21
CA ASP A 396 -13.75 -1.38 23.02
C ASP A 396 -15.01 -1.28 22.16
N GLU A 397 -15.19 -2.18 21.19
CA GLU A 397 -16.31 -2.09 20.22
C GLU A 397 -17.44 -3.08 20.51
N LEU A 398 -17.13 -4.29 20.97
CA LEU A 398 -18.17 -5.28 21.30
C LEU A 398 -18.88 -4.96 22.62
N ASN A 399 -20.20 -5.15 22.63
CA ASN A 399 -20.98 -5.10 23.87
C ASN A 399 -20.86 -6.41 24.69
N ARG A 400 -21.32 -6.37 25.95
CA ARG A 400 -21.23 -7.52 26.88
C ARG A 400 -21.90 -8.79 26.35
N TYR A 401 -22.98 -8.66 25.58
CA TYR A 401 -23.71 -9.79 25.02
C TYR A 401 -22.91 -10.45 23.89
N GLN A 402 -22.40 -9.68 22.95
CA GLN A 402 -21.55 -10.16 21.85
C GLN A 402 -20.30 -10.89 22.39
N ARG A 403 -19.59 -10.31 23.37
CA ARG A 403 -18.46 -10.97 24.05
C ARG A 403 -18.85 -12.30 24.70
N LYS A 404 -20.03 -12.37 25.32
CA LYS A 404 -20.54 -13.61 25.94
C LYS A 404 -20.79 -14.68 24.87
N LEU A 405 -21.33 -14.32 23.70
CA LEU A 405 -21.53 -15.24 22.59
C LEU A 405 -20.20 -15.77 22.06
N LEU A 406 -19.22 -14.91 21.78
CA LEU A 406 -17.88 -15.34 21.34
C LEU A 406 -17.23 -16.31 22.33
N LYS A 407 -17.24 -15.96 23.63
CA LYS A 407 -16.69 -16.85 24.67
C LYS A 407 -17.39 -18.19 24.72
N ARG A 408 -18.72 -18.21 24.54
CA ARG A 408 -19.49 -19.45 24.49
C ARG A 408 -19.12 -20.29 23.27
N TYR A 409 -19.07 -19.68 22.08
CA TYR A 409 -18.74 -20.36 20.84
C TYR A 409 -17.34 -20.97 20.89
N PHE A 410 -16.32 -20.16 21.19
CA PHE A 410 -14.93 -20.61 21.25
C PHE A 410 -14.60 -21.38 22.53
N LYS A 411 -15.54 -21.54 23.47
CA LYS A 411 -15.32 -22.11 24.82
C LYS A 411 -14.13 -21.44 25.51
N ALA A 412 -14.09 -20.10 25.45
CA ALA A 412 -12.95 -19.27 25.78
C ALA A 412 -13.21 -18.37 27.00
N ASN A 413 -12.16 -17.74 27.49
CA ASN A 413 -12.24 -16.60 28.41
C ASN A 413 -11.39 -15.45 27.86
N ASP A 414 -11.41 -14.30 28.52
CA ASP A 414 -10.75 -13.09 28.04
C ASP A 414 -9.22 -13.24 27.93
N LYS A 415 -8.60 -14.23 28.58
CA LYS A 415 -7.15 -14.50 28.51
C LYS A 415 -6.74 -15.36 27.31
N ASN A 416 -7.67 -16.01 26.61
CA ASN A 416 -7.32 -16.93 25.52
C ASN A 416 -8.20 -16.80 24.28
N ILE A 417 -9.16 -15.87 24.26
CA ILE A 417 -10.09 -15.70 23.15
C ILE A 417 -9.36 -15.37 21.84
N PHE A 418 -8.37 -14.49 21.84
CA PHE A 418 -7.62 -14.09 20.65
C PHE A 418 -6.88 -15.27 20.02
N ARG A 419 -6.14 -16.03 20.83
CA ARG A 419 -5.48 -17.26 20.39
C ARG A 419 -6.44 -18.28 19.81
N LYS A 420 -7.68 -18.35 20.33
CA LYS A 420 -8.70 -19.27 19.81
C LYS A 420 -9.30 -18.78 18.49
N ILE A 421 -9.51 -17.48 18.33
CA ILE A 421 -9.94 -16.88 17.06
C ILE A 421 -8.87 -17.09 15.99
N ILE A 422 -7.60 -16.78 16.28
CA ILE A 422 -6.47 -17.02 15.36
C ILE A 422 -6.40 -18.50 14.97
N LYS A 423 -6.50 -19.42 15.94
CA LYS A 423 -6.54 -20.85 15.64
C LYS A 423 -7.75 -21.23 14.77
N TYR A 424 -8.90 -20.62 14.97
CA TYR A 424 -10.06 -20.85 14.12
C TYR A 424 -9.81 -20.40 12.69
N LEU A 425 -9.29 -19.18 12.49
CA LEU A 425 -8.92 -18.64 11.17
C LEU A 425 -7.92 -19.54 10.46
N LEU A 426 -6.84 -19.94 11.13
CA LEU A 426 -5.84 -20.85 10.56
C LEU A 426 -6.39 -22.23 10.21
N ASN A 427 -7.56 -22.63 10.72
CA ASN A 427 -8.22 -23.89 10.41
C ASN A 427 -9.49 -23.73 9.54
N CYS A 428 -9.87 -22.52 9.12
CA CYS A 428 -11.02 -22.31 8.23
C CYS A 428 -10.75 -22.75 6.79
N ASP A 429 -11.75 -22.76 5.92
CA ASP A 429 -11.60 -23.28 4.55
C ASP A 429 -10.96 -22.29 3.57
N ALA A 430 -10.73 -21.03 3.97
CA ALA A 430 -10.12 -20.01 3.13
C ALA A 430 -8.73 -20.44 2.62
N GLU A 431 -8.46 -20.19 1.34
CA GLU A 431 -7.19 -20.52 0.71
C GLU A 431 -6.06 -19.70 1.34
N TYR A 432 -6.27 -18.41 1.60
CA TYR A 432 -5.29 -17.57 2.31
C TYR A 432 -5.83 -17.14 3.67
N VAL A 433 -4.95 -17.13 4.67
CA VAL A 433 -5.24 -16.56 6.00
C VAL A 433 -4.16 -15.55 6.34
N ILE A 434 -4.51 -14.29 6.45
CA ILE A 434 -3.57 -13.19 6.77
C ILE A 434 -3.88 -12.63 8.14
N LEU A 435 -2.85 -12.48 8.97
CA LEU A 435 -2.97 -11.99 10.35
C LEU A 435 -2.10 -10.74 10.53
N PRO A 436 -2.67 -9.58 10.93
CA PRO A 436 -1.88 -8.44 11.37
C PRO A 436 -1.00 -8.82 12.57
N ILE A 437 0.22 -8.30 12.58
CA ILE A 437 1.17 -8.55 13.67
C ILE A 437 0.63 -8.12 15.04
N GLN A 438 -0.16 -7.04 15.08
CA GLN A 438 -0.82 -6.55 16.29
C GLN A 438 -1.69 -7.62 16.96
N ASP A 439 -2.35 -8.46 16.17
CA ASP A 439 -3.23 -9.52 16.67
C ASP A 439 -2.43 -10.71 17.22
N ILE A 440 -1.30 -11.04 16.58
CA ILE A 440 -0.36 -12.05 17.07
C ILE A 440 0.23 -11.64 18.43
N LEU A 441 0.51 -10.35 18.59
CA LEU A 441 1.05 -9.75 19.81
C LEU A 441 -0.03 -9.45 20.87
N GLU A 442 -1.32 -9.61 20.53
CA GLU A 442 -2.46 -9.26 21.39
C GLU A 442 -2.40 -7.79 21.89
N LEU A 443 -2.04 -6.85 21.02
CA LEU A 443 -2.02 -5.40 21.28
C LEU A 443 -3.43 -4.79 21.19
N GLY A 444 -3.70 -3.73 21.95
CA GLY A 444 -5.00 -3.04 21.97
C GLY A 444 -5.13 -1.95 20.89
N SER A 445 -6.11 -1.07 21.06
CA SER A 445 -6.42 0.02 20.13
C SER A 445 -5.28 1.01 19.93
N GLU A 446 -4.33 1.08 20.88
CA GLU A 446 -3.11 1.88 20.76
C GLU A 446 -2.21 1.48 19.59
N ALA A 447 -2.37 0.26 19.07
CA ALA A 447 -1.61 -0.29 17.94
C ALA A 447 -2.40 -0.29 16.62
N ARG A 448 -3.60 0.31 16.59
CA ARG A 448 -4.40 0.46 15.37
C ARG A 448 -3.60 1.25 14.33
N LEU A 449 -3.54 0.74 13.09
CA LEU A 449 -2.73 1.35 12.05
C LEU A 449 -3.45 2.51 11.36
N ASN A 450 -4.73 2.36 11.02
CA ASN A 450 -5.53 3.44 10.44
C ASN A 450 -6.97 3.45 10.99
N THR A 451 -7.53 4.64 11.14
CA THR A 451 -8.95 4.87 11.38
C THR A 451 -9.55 5.55 10.15
N PRO A 452 -10.31 4.83 9.30
CA PRO A 452 -10.97 5.44 8.15
C PRO A 452 -11.80 6.67 8.54
N GLY A 453 -11.76 7.71 7.70
CA GLY A 453 -12.43 8.98 7.96
C GLY A 453 -11.65 9.96 8.85
N THR A 454 -10.47 9.60 9.37
CA THR A 454 -9.57 10.53 10.06
C THR A 454 -8.29 10.78 9.26
N VAL A 455 -7.61 11.91 9.51
CA VAL A 455 -6.41 12.30 8.78
C VAL A 455 -5.30 12.69 9.74
N GLY A 456 -4.06 12.29 9.43
CA GLY A 456 -2.90 12.56 10.26
C GLY A 456 -2.83 11.65 11.48
N GLU A 457 -2.21 12.12 12.55
CA GLU A 457 -2.00 11.31 13.75
C GLU A 457 -3.33 10.82 14.36
N PRO A 458 -3.40 9.56 14.82
CA PRO A 458 -2.30 8.59 14.93
C PRO A 458 -2.14 7.64 13.72
N ASN A 459 -2.77 7.91 12.57
CA ASN A 459 -2.77 7.00 11.43
C ASN A 459 -1.35 6.78 10.87
N TRP A 460 -1.08 5.55 10.46
CA TRP A 460 0.16 5.09 9.81
C TRP A 460 1.42 5.22 10.68
N GLN A 461 1.29 5.51 11.98
CA GLN A 461 2.44 5.73 12.85
C GLN A 461 2.90 4.50 13.61
N TRP A 462 2.03 3.50 13.84
CA TRP A 462 2.40 2.35 14.66
C TRP A 462 3.58 1.57 14.07
N LYS A 463 4.58 1.27 14.91
CA LYS A 463 5.72 0.40 14.59
C LYS A 463 6.10 -0.49 15.78
N LEU A 464 6.78 -1.58 15.47
CA LEU A 464 7.44 -2.40 16.47
C LEU A 464 8.67 -1.68 17.05
N VAL A 465 8.96 -1.96 18.32
CA VAL A 465 10.20 -1.54 18.97
C VAL A 465 11.31 -2.56 18.71
N ASP A 466 10.98 -3.85 18.78
CA ASP A 466 11.87 -4.97 18.52
C ASP A 466 11.06 -6.20 18.03
N PHE A 467 11.77 -7.30 17.72
CA PHE A 467 11.16 -8.57 17.35
C PHE A 467 11.04 -9.58 18.50
N ASP A 468 11.52 -9.28 19.71
CA ASP A 468 11.67 -10.27 20.79
C ASP A 468 10.33 -10.88 21.19
N ASN A 469 9.33 -10.02 21.40
CA ASN A 469 7.98 -10.49 21.73
C ASN A 469 7.33 -11.20 20.53
N LEU A 470 7.56 -10.73 19.31
CA LEU A 470 7.00 -11.33 18.11
C LEU A 470 7.51 -12.76 17.91
N ILE A 471 8.83 -12.97 17.96
CA ILE A 471 9.45 -14.29 17.83
C ILE A 471 8.89 -15.25 18.89
N SER A 472 8.73 -14.78 20.12
CA SER A 472 8.13 -15.57 21.21
C SER A 472 6.68 -15.99 20.91
N GLN A 473 5.82 -15.06 20.46
CA GLN A 473 4.41 -15.38 20.18
C GLN A 473 4.24 -16.25 18.94
N VAL A 474 4.97 -15.98 17.86
CA VAL A 474 4.90 -16.73 16.61
C VAL A 474 5.27 -18.21 16.82
N ASN A 475 6.27 -18.48 17.65
CA ASN A 475 6.61 -19.87 18.04
C ASN A 475 5.44 -20.61 18.71
N GLY A 476 4.54 -19.90 19.39
CA GLY A 476 3.30 -20.45 19.96
C GLY A 476 2.29 -20.94 18.91
N TYR A 477 2.44 -20.53 17.65
CA TYR A 477 1.57 -20.89 16.52
C TYR A 477 2.23 -21.79 15.47
N LYS A 478 3.53 -22.10 15.62
CA LYS A 478 4.38 -22.80 14.63
C LYS A 478 3.86 -24.12 14.05
N HIS A 479 3.00 -24.83 14.76
CA HIS A 479 2.38 -26.08 14.25
C HIS A 479 1.07 -25.85 13.47
N LYS A 480 0.67 -24.60 13.26
CA LYS A 480 -0.62 -24.20 12.69
C LYS A 480 -0.55 -23.03 11.70
N LEU A 481 0.56 -22.29 11.68
CA LEU A 481 0.94 -21.38 10.61
C LEU A 481 1.61 -22.18 9.49
#